data_AF-A0A022QY39-F1
#
_entry.id   AF-A0A022QY39-F1
#
_cell.length_a   1.000
_cell.length_b   1.000
_cell.length_c   1.000
_cell.angle_alpha   90.00
_cell.angle_beta   90.00
_cell.angle_gamma   90.00
#
_symmetry.space_group_name_H-M   'P 1'
#
loop_
_entity.id
_entity.type
_entity.pdbx_description
1 polymer ?
#
loop_
_entity_poly.entity_id
_entity_poly.type
_entity_poly.pdbx_seq_one_letter_code
_entity_poly.pdbx_strand_id
1 'polypeptide(L)'
;ISLKTQELYAIVFVTRYLDLVTDYISLYNTLMKLIFLGSSFSIVWYIRRHKIVRRSYDKEHDTFRHYFLILPCLLLALLIHHKFTVKEVMWTFSLYLEAVAILPQLVLLQKTRNIDNLTGQYVFLLGGYRTLYILNWIYRYFTEPHFVHWI
;
A
#
# COMPACT_ATOMS: atom_id res chain seq x y z
N ILE A 1 -1.63 -5.56 14.92
CA ILE A 1 -1.74 -4.97 13.55
C ILE A 1 -2.06 -3.49 13.70
N SER A 2 -1.32 -2.62 13.00
CA SER A 2 -1.52 -1.16 13.00
C SER A 2 -2.68 -0.80 12.08
N LEU A 3 -3.65 -0.04 12.60
CA LEU A 3 -4.73 0.53 11.80
C LEU A 3 -4.15 1.57 10.83
N LYS A 4 -3.11 2.29 11.24
CA LYS A 4 -2.48 3.35 10.43
C LYS A 4 -1.88 2.81 9.15
N THR A 5 -1.19 1.68 9.21
CA THR A 5 -0.68 1.01 8.01
C THR A 5 -1.81 0.59 7.07
N GLN A 6 -2.92 0.05 7.59
CA GLN A 6 -4.06 -0.36 6.75
C GLN A 6 -4.77 0.85 6.10
N GLU A 7 -4.88 1.97 6.82
CA GLU A 7 -5.39 3.23 6.27
C GLU A 7 -4.49 3.76 5.13
N LEU A 8 -3.17 3.69 5.30
CA LEU A 8 -2.22 4.09 4.27
C LEU A 8 -2.30 3.20 3.02
N TYR A 9 -2.37 1.88 3.18
CA TYR A 9 -2.54 0.97 2.04
C TYR A 9 -3.88 1.18 1.32
N ALA A 10 -4.97 1.48 2.04
CA ALA A 10 -6.23 1.84 1.40
C ALA A 10 -6.10 3.10 0.54
N ILE A 11 -5.40 4.14 1.03
CA ILE A 11 -5.12 5.36 0.26
C ILE A 11 -4.27 5.05 -0.98
N VAL A 12 -3.24 4.21 -0.84
CA VAL A 12 -2.40 3.76 -1.96
C VAL A 12 -3.26 3.13 -3.06
N PHE A 13 -4.11 2.15 -2.72
CA PHE A 13 -4.91 1.47 -3.74
C PHE A 13 -5.96 2.36 -4.38
N VAL A 14 -6.59 3.26 -3.61
CA VAL A 14 -7.54 4.24 -4.16
C VAL A 14 -6.87 5.18 -5.16
N THR A 15 -5.69 5.69 -4.82
CA THR A 15 -4.96 6.63 -5.69
C THR A 15 -4.30 5.94 -6.88
N ARG A 16 -3.91 4.68 -6.75
CA ARG A 16 -3.33 3.88 -7.84
C ARG A 16 -4.35 3.44 -8.87
N TYR A 17 -5.52 3.00 -8.42
CA TYR A 17 -6.52 2.38 -9.29
C TYR A 17 -7.61 3.36 -9.74
N LEU A 18 -7.28 4.67 -9.85
CA LEU A 18 -8.17 5.67 -10.44
C LEU A 18 -8.52 5.37 -11.90
N ASP A 19 -7.65 4.60 -12.57
CA ASP A 19 -7.82 4.13 -13.94
C ASP A 19 -8.84 2.98 -14.08
N LEU A 20 -9.33 2.41 -12.97
CA LEU A 20 -10.23 1.24 -12.97
C LEU A 20 -11.49 1.44 -13.82
N VAL A 21 -12.00 2.67 -13.88
CA VAL A 21 -13.21 3.02 -14.64
C VAL A 21 -12.86 3.54 -16.04
N THR A 22 -11.64 4.03 -16.25
CA THR A 22 -11.25 4.66 -17.52
C THR A 22 -10.59 3.70 -18.49
N ASP A 23 -9.82 2.73 -17.99
CA ASP A 23 -8.93 1.91 -18.80
C ASP A 23 -9.16 0.43 -18.53
N TYR A 24 -9.60 -0.31 -19.54
CA TYR A 24 -9.75 -1.76 -19.48
C TYR A 24 -8.55 -2.46 -20.11
N ILE A 25 -7.73 -3.11 -19.27
CA ILE A 25 -6.55 -3.88 -19.72
C ILE A 25 -6.93 -5.36 -19.91
N SER A 26 -7.47 -5.98 -18.87
CA SER A 26 -7.89 -7.39 -18.87
C SER A 26 -8.84 -7.68 -17.73
N LEU A 27 -9.65 -8.74 -17.86
CA LEU A 27 -10.56 -9.18 -16.80
C LEU A 27 -9.82 -9.47 -15.49
N TYR A 28 -8.65 -10.12 -15.59
CA TYR A 28 -7.80 -10.40 -14.44
C TYR A 28 -7.34 -9.11 -13.73
N ASN A 29 -6.88 -8.10 -14.48
CA ASN A 29 -6.42 -6.84 -13.92
C ASN A 29 -7.56 -6.12 -13.16
N THR A 30 -8.73 -6.01 -13.79
CA THR A 30 -9.91 -5.36 -13.19
C THR A 30 -10.38 -6.09 -11.93
N LEU A 31 -10.48 -7.43 -11.98
CA LEU A 31 -10.87 -8.23 -10.82
C LEU A 31 -9.88 -8.09 -9.66
N MET A 32 -8.58 -8.16 -9.94
CA MET A 32 -7.55 -8.01 -8.90
C MET A 32 -7.61 -6.62 -8.25
N LYS A 33 -7.76 -5.55 -9.04
CA LYS A 33 -7.94 -4.18 -8.50
C LYS A 33 -9.16 -4.08 -7.58
N LEU A 34 -10.29 -4.68 -7.97
CA LEU A 34 -11.50 -4.73 -7.13
C LEU A 34 -11.29 -5.51 -5.83
N ILE A 35 -10.60 -6.66 -5.90
CA ILE A 35 -10.27 -7.47 -4.71
C ILE A 35 -9.35 -6.69 -3.76
N PHE A 36 -8.32 -6.01 -4.27
CA PHE A 36 -7.41 -5.21 -3.44
C PHE A 36 -8.12 -4.03 -2.76
N LEU A 37 -8.98 -3.30 -3.49
CA LEU A 37 -9.79 -2.23 -2.90
C LEU A 37 -10.77 -2.77 -1.86
N GLY A 38 -11.54 -3.80 -2.22
CA GLY A 38 -12.56 -4.41 -1.36
C GLY A 38 -11.96 -4.95 -0.07
N SER A 39 -10.86 -5.72 -0.16
CA SER A 39 -10.17 -6.26 1.02
C SER A 39 -9.58 -5.16 1.90
N SER A 40 -8.94 -4.14 1.33
CA SER A 40 -8.36 -3.01 2.09
C SER A 40 -9.42 -2.23 2.87
N PHE A 41 -10.54 -1.89 2.22
CA PHE A 41 -11.66 -1.24 2.90
C PHE A 41 -12.30 -2.14 3.95
N SER A 42 -12.40 -3.43 3.67
CA SER A 42 -12.96 -4.39 4.63
C SER A 42 -12.11 -4.46 5.89
N ILE A 43 -10.78 -4.56 5.78
CA ILE A 43 -9.86 -4.60 6.93
C ILE A 43 -10.01 -3.33 7.78
N VAL A 44 -9.98 -2.15 7.17
CA VAL A 44 -10.16 -0.87 7.88
C VAL A 44 -11.52 -0.81 8.57
N TRP A 45 -12.58 -1.27 7.90
CA TRP A 45 -13.92 -1.34 8.45
C TRP A 45 -14.02 -2.31 9.64
N TYR A 46 -13.44 -3.52 9.52
CA TYR A 46 -13.41 -4.50 10.60
C TYR A 46 -12.72 -3.95 11.84
N ILE A 47 -11.56 -3.30 11.69
CA ILE A 47 -10.84 -2.73 12.83
C ILE A 47 -11.62 -1.57 13.47
N ARG A 48 -12.29 -0.72 12.68
CA ARG A 48 -13.02 0.45 13.21
C ARG A 48 -14.41 0.15 13.76
N ARG A 49 -15.15 -0.76 13.15
CA ARG A 49 -16.61 -0.94 13.40
C ARG A 49 -16.95 -2.27 14.04
N HIS A 50 -16.20 -3.34 13.77
CA HIS A 50 -16.54 -4.66 14.30
C HIS A 50 -16.25 -4.72 15.81
N LYS A 51 -17.26 -5.05 16.63
CA LYS A 51 -17.20 -4.96 18.10
C LYS A 51 -16.05 -5.76 18.70
N ILE A 52 -15.75 -6.93 18.14
CA ILE A 52 -14.71 -7.85 18.67
C ILE A 52 -13.31 -7.34 18.31
N VAL A 53 -13.09 -6.98 17.04
CA VAL A 53 -11.76 -6.57 16.53
C VAL A 53 -11.37 -5.19 17.05
N ARG A 54 -12.35 -4.29 17.21
CA ARG A 54 -12.10 -2.98 17.82
C ARG A 54 -11.64 -3.08 19.27
N ARG A 55 -12.13 -4.08 20.03
CA ARG A 55 -11.71 -4.29 21.43
C ARG A 55 -10.31 -4.84 21.56
N SER A 56 -9.87 -5.67 20.61
CA SER A 56 -8.49 -6.19 20.56
C SER A 56 -7.50 -5.21 19.94
N TYR A 57 -7.97 -4.10 19.37
CA TYR A 57 -7.11 -3.06 18.81
C TYR A 57 -6.56 -2.15 19.92
N ASP A 58 -5.24 -2.24 20.13
CA ASP A 58 -4.51 -1.41 21.07
C ASP A 58 -4.14 -0.06 20.43
N LYS A 59 -4.93 0.97 20.77
CA LYS A 59 -4.72 2.34 20.27
C LYS A 59 -3.55 3.05 20.96
N GLU A 60 -3.16 2.62 22.16
CA GLU A 60 -2.12 3.29 22.95
C GLU A 60 -0.73 3.03 22.37
N HIS A 61 -0.53 1.85 21.76
CA HIS A 61 0.75 1.51 21.13
C HIS A 61 0.86 2.05 19.69
N ASP A 62 -0.26 2.24 18.98
CA ASP A 62 -0.33 2.73 17.59
C ASP A 62 -0.33 4.28 17.48
N THR A 63 0.67 4.92 18.12
CA THR A 63 0.78 6.39 18.19
C THR A 63 1.38 7.06 16.95
N PHE A 64 1.57 6.31 15.85
CA PHE A 64 2.30 6.82 14.70
C PHE A 64 1.50 7.88 13.94
N ARG A 65 2.11 9.05 13.74
CA ARG A 65 1.49 10.19 13.04
C ARG A 65 1.65 10.04 11.53
N HIS A 66 0.84 9.18 10.93
CA HIS A 66 0.85 8.85 9.50
C HIS A 66 0.73 10.05 8.53
N TYR A 67 0.24 11.22 8.98
CA TYR A 67 0.27 12.46 8.21
C TYR A 67 1.68 12.91 7.80
N PHE A 68 2.70 12.61 8.62
CA PHE A 68 4.10 12.88 8.28
C PHE A 68 4.63 12.01 7.15
N LEU A 69 3.91 10.97 6.74
CA LEU A 69 4.23 10.19 5.54
C LEU A 69 3.47 10.71 4.33
N ILE A 70 2.18 10.99 4.51
CA ILE A 70 1.30 11.46 3.44
C ILE A 70 1.79 12.79 2.86
N LEU A 71 2.09 13.78 3.72
CA LEU A 71 2.42 15.13 3.25
C LEU A 71 3.73 15.16 2.44
N PRO A 72 4.86 14.58 2.90
CA PRO A 72 6.08 14.55 2.10
C PRO A 72 5.93 13.72 0.82
N CYS A 73 5.19 12.60 0.86
CA CYS A 73 4.96 11.80 -0.35
C CYS A 73 4.15 12.57 -1.39
N LEU A 74 3.15 13.36 -0.97
CA LEU A 74 2.37 14.21 -1.86
C LEU A 74 3.23 15.33 -2.47
N LEU A 75 4.04 15.99 -1.64
CA LEU A 75 4.96 17.02 -2.12
C LEU A 75 5.98 16.45 -3.12
N LEU A 76 6.58 15.29 -2.81
CA LEU A 76 7.50 14.61 -3.71
C LEU A 76 6.83 14.22 -5.02
N ALA A 77 5.60 13.71 -4.98
CA ALA A 77 4.85 13.36 -6.21
C ALA A 77 4.49 14.59 -7.06
N LEU A 78 4.28 15.75 -6.44
CA LEU A 78 4.06 17.00 -7.17
C LEU A 78 5.36 17.52 -7.82
N LEU A 79 6.50 17.35 -7.16
CA LEU A 79 7.80 17.83 -7.66
C LEU A 79 8.45 16.87 -8.67
N ILE A 80 8.33 15.57 -8.44
CA ILE A 80 8.98 14.50 -9.20
C ILE A 80 7.88 13.59 -9.75
N HIS A 81 7.39 13.91 -10.94
CA HIS A 81 6.41 13.12 -11.67
C HIS A 81 6.86 12.98 -13.13
N HIS A 82 6.36 11.95 -13.82
CA HIS A 82 6.71 11.71 -15.22
C HIS A 82 5.94 12.66 -16.17
N LYS A 83 4.65 12.89 -15.92
CA LYS A 83 3.79 13.82 -16.65
C LYS A 83 2.91 14.59 -15.66
N PHE A 84 2.74 15.90 -15.87
CA PHE A 84 1.91 16.72 -14.98
C PHE A 84 0.41 16.55 -15.30
N THR A 85 -0.10 15.33 -15.07
CA THR A 85 -1.52 15.02 -15.14
C THR A 85 -1.98 14.50 -13.79
N VAL A 86 -3.25 14.74 -13.44
CA VAL A 86 -3.78 14.32 -12.14
C VAL A 86 -3.62 12.81 -11.93
N LYS A 87 -3.88 12.00 -12.97
CA LYS A 87 -3.72 10.54 -12.90
C LYS A 87 -2.27 10.14 -12.59
N GLU A 88 -1.32 10.71 -13.32
CA GLU A 88 0.11 10.37 -13.17
C GLU A 88 0.63 10.82 -11.80
N VAL A 89 0.28 12.02 -11.34
CA VAL A 89 0.69 12.52 -10.02
C VAL A 89 0.10 11.64 -8.91
N MET A 90 -1.16 11.22 -9.01
CA MET A 90 -1.77 10.29 -8.04
C MET A 90 -1.14 8.90 -8.10
N TRP A 91 -0.77 8.42 -9.28
CA TRP A 91 -0.05 7.16 -9.46
C TRP A 91 1.34 7.23 -8.82
N THR A 92 2.12 8.29 -9.08
CA THR A 92 3.44 8.50 -8.47
C THR A 92 3.34 8.68 -6.95
N PHE A 93 2.34 9.42 -6.47
CA PHE A 93 2.03 9.53 -5.05
C PHE A 93 1.77 8.17 -4.42
N SER A 94 0.98 7.32 -5.07
CA SER A 94 0.71 5.96 -4.58
C SER A 94 2.00 5.15 -4.44
N LEU A 95 2.94 5.28 -5.37
CA LEU A 95 4.22 4.57 -5.35
C LEU A 95 5.09 4.99 -4.16
N TYR A 96 5.24 6.30 -3.93
CA TYR A 96 6.00 6.84 -2.80
C TYR A 96 5.36 6.49 -1.47
N LEU A 97 4.04 6.67 -1.35
CA LEU A 97 3.33 6.39 -0.11
C LEU A 97 3.41 4.90 0.25
N GLU A 98 3.33 4.01 -0.73
CA GLU A 98 3.39 2.56 -0.53
C GLU A 98 4.74 2.08 -0.01
N ALA A 99 5.83 2.69 -0.47
CA ALA A 99 7.18 2.39 0.02
C ALA A 99 7.32 2.65 1.53
N VAL A 100 6.61 3.66 2.05
CA VAL A 100 6.68 4.06 3.46
C VAL A 100 5.48 3.60 4.30
N ALA A 101 4.42 3.05 3.68
CA ALA A 101 3.18 2.68 4.34
C ALA A 101 3.34 1.60 5.43
N ILE A 102 4.41 0.81 5.37
CA ILE A 102 4.71 -0.25 6.34
C ILE A 102 5.31 0.28 7.65
N LEU A 103 5.82 1.51 7.68
CA LEU A 103 6.52 2.08 8.84
C LEU A 103 5.71 2.04 10.15
N PRO A 104 4.41 2.42 10.20
CA PRO A 104 3.64 2.35 11.44
C PRO A 104 3.58 0.93 12.03
N GLN A 105 3.42 -0.09 11.18
CA GLN A 105 3.40 -1.50 11.59
C GLN A 105 4.76 -1.94 12.15
N LEU A 106 5.88 -1.52 11.56
CA LEU A 106 7.21 -1.83 12.08
C LEU A 106 7.47 -1.16 13.44
N VAL A 107 7.09 0.12 13.58
CA VAL A 107 7.19 0.84 14.87
C VAL A 107 6.33 0.17 15.94
N LEU A 108 5.12 -0.28 15.59
CA LEU A 108 4.24 -1.02 16.51
C LEU A 108 4.91 -2.31 17.00
N LEU A 109 5.50 -3.10 16.10
CA LEU A 109 6.20 -4.34 16.45
C LEU A 109 7.40 -4.09 17.37
N GLN A 110 8.16 -3.02 17.13
CA GLN A 110 9.27 -2.63 18.00
C GLN A 110 8.82 -2.26 19.42
N LYS A 111 7.67 -1.60 19.55
CA LYS A 111 7.11 -1.18 20.85
C LYS A 111 6.54 -2.35 21.64
N THR A 112 5.77 -3.22 20.99
CA THR A 112 5.08 -4.32 21.66
C THR A 112 6.04 -5.44 22.11
N ARG A 113 7.24 -5.56 21.51
CA ARG A 113 8.30 -6.56 21.81
C ARG A 113 7.86 -8.04 21.75
N ASN A 114 6.58 -8.32 21.58
CA ASN A 114 6.01 -9.62 21.33
C ASN A 114 5.50 -9.65 19.88
N ILE A 115 6.07 -10.54 19.07
CA ILE A 115 5.70 -10.70 17.67
C ILE A 115 4.90 -12.00 17.58
N ASP A 116 3.59 -11.87 17.39
CA ASP A 116 2.76 -13.03 17.08
C ASP A 116 3.22 -13.65 15.75
N ASN A 117 3.30 -14.98 15.70
CA ASN A 117 3.71 -15.72 14.50
C ASN A 117 2.92 -15.32 13.25
N LEU A 118 1.61 -15.09 13.40
CA LEU A 118 0.75 -14.65 12.31
C LEU A 118 1.15 -13.26 11.77
N THR A 119 1.51 -12.33 12.66
CA THR A 119 1.94 -10.98 12.24
C THR A 119 3.30 -11.04 11.55
N GLY A 120 4.20 -11.92 12.01
CA GLY A 120 5.48 -12.18 11.36
C GLY A 120 5.31 -12.73 9.93
N GLN A 121 4.46 -13.75 9.76
CA GLN A 121 4.14 -14.31 8.43
C GLN A 121 3.50 -13.27 7.50
N TYR A 122 2.60 -12.44 8.01
CA TYR A 122 2.01 -11.34 7.24
C TYR A 122 3.08 -10.38 6.70
N VAL A 123 3.98 -9.89 7.56
CA VAL A 123 5.06 -8.97 7.14
C VAL A 123 6.02 -9.67 6.17
N PHE A 124 6.33 -10.94 6.39
CA PHE A 124 7.18 -11.74 5.49
C PHE A 124 6.58 -11.85 4.08
N LEU A 125 5.29 -12.23 3.96
CA LEU A 125 4.60 -12.31 2.67
C LEU A 125 4.49 -10.95 2.00
N LEU A 126 4.28 -9.90 2.80
CA LEU A 126 4.27 -8.51 2.34
C LEU A 126 5.64 -8.07 1.79
N GLY A 127 6.74 -8.50 2.40
CA GLY A 127 8.08 -8.30 1.83
C GLY A 127 8.30 -9.15 0.58
N GLY A 128 7.86 -10.41 0.62
CA GLY A 128 8.03 -11.39 -0.45
C GLY A 128 7.43 -10.94 -1.77
N TYR A 129 6.21 -10.40 -1.78
CA TYR A 129 5.65 -9.92 -3.06
C TYR A 129 6.48 -8.77 -3.64
N ARG A 130 7.03 -7.84 -2.82
CA ARG A 130 7.90 -6.76 -3.33
C ARG A 130 9.16 -7.31 -3.97
N THR A 131 9.79 -8.30 -3.34
CA THR A 131 10.95 -8.98 -3.90
C THR A 131 10.62 -9.62 -5.25
N LEU A 132 9.46 -10.27 -5.37
CA LEU A 132 8.99 -10.83 -6.63
C LEU A 132 8.76 -9.75 -7.71
N TYR A 133 8.28 -8.56 -7.33
CA TYR A 133 8.18 -7.42 -8.27
C TYR A 133 9.56 -6.95 -8.75
N ILE A 134 10.55 -6.87 -7.86
CA ILE A 134 11.92 -6.51 -8.25
C ILE A 134 12.49 -7.55 -9.23
N LEU A 135 12.30 -8.84 -8.95
CA LEU A 135 12.70 -9.91 -9.87
C LEU A 135 11.97 -9.81 -11.21
N ASN A 136 10.68 -9.47 -11.20
CA ASN A 136 9.93 -9.22 -12.42
C ASN A 136 10.50 -8.05 -13.22
N TRP A 137 10.87 -6.94 -12.57
CA TRP A 137 11.51 -5.82 -13.27
C TRP A 137 12.84 -6.21 -13.90
N ILE A 138 13.67 -6.98 -13.20
CA ILE A 138 14.94 -7.51 -13.74
C ILE A 138 14.65 -8.36 -14.97
N TYR A 139 13.71 -9.29 -14.89
CA TYR A 139 13.33 -10.15 -16.01
C TYR A 139 12.90 -9.31 -17.23
N ARG A 140 11.98 -8.36 -17.03
CA ARG A 140 11.44 -7.53 -18.11
C ARG A 140 12.47 -6.61 -18.74
N TYR A 141 13.41 -6.09 -17.94
CA TYR A 141 14.52 -5.29 -18.44
C TYR A 141 15.38 -6.05 -19.45
N PHE A 142 15.59 -7.36 -19.25
CA PHE A 142 16.36 -8.19 -20.17
C PHE A 142 15.55 -8.69 -21.38
N THR A 143 14.24 -8.89 -21.25
CA THR A 143 13.41 -9.48 -22.31
C THR A 143 12.66 -8.49 -23.19
N GLU A 144 12.34 -7.28 -22.70
CA GLU A 144 11.51 -6.29 -23.38
C GLU A 144 12.32 -5.03 -23.74
N PRO A 145 12.81 -4.86 -24.99
CA PRO A 145 13.45 -3.62 -25.41
C PRO A 145 12.44 -2.46 -25.43
N HIS A 146 12.77 -1.34 -24.78
CA HIS A 146 11.95 -0.12 -24.60
C HIS A 146 10.82 -0.20 -23.56
N PHE A 147 11.01 -0.94 -22.47
CA PHE A 147 10.02 -1.01 -21.41
C PHE A 147 9.92 0.29 -20.56
N VAL A 148 8.76 0.97 -20.57
CA VAL A 148 8.52 2.26 -19.87
C VAL A 148 7.50 2.14 -18.72
N HIS A 149 6.67 1.09 -18.68
CA HIS A 149 5.57 0.98 -17.70
C HIS A 149 5.93 0.15 -16.47
N TRP A 150 6.59 0.80 -15.51
CA TRP A 150 6.97 0.19 -14.25
C TRP A 150 5.79 0.18 -13.27
N ILE A 151 4.94 -0.86 -13.39
CA ILE A 151 3.75 -1.20 -12.54
C ILE A 151 2.41 -0.67 -13.05
#